data_AF-A0A267DUN1-F1
#
_entry.id   AF-A0A267DUN1-F1
#
_cell.length_a   1.000
_cell.length_b   1.000
_cell.length_c   1.000
_cell.angle_alpha   90.00
_cell.angle_beta   90.00
_cell.angle_gamma   90.00
#
_symmetry.space_group_name_H-M   'P 1'
#
loop_
_entity.id
_entity.type
_entity.pdbx_description
1 polymer ?
#
loop_
_entity_poly.entity_id
_entity_poly.type
_entity_poly.pdbx_seq_one_letter_code
_entity_poly.pdbx_strand_id
1 'polypeptide(L)'
;QSQQPLPQPSGWQLDRVELSPAAQSAIAALGFAAPTPVQRACIPLLLSNKDVAAEAVTGSGKTLAYLLPALELLSRRPEPWGRGETGAVIVAPTAELARQVSGVLAFLMPHYERHRQPGSWGQLLLTRGCSQAEIDAALAKGATLVVATPRRLSDLLESSCSTGERLCSALRSVELLVLDEADRLLQQGFRPALDALLSRLPKQRRTGLFSATQTRELEQLVRAGLRNPVSVRVTEKLARVPAGLTNLYCEIAADKKLDFLCTFLMEHAAEQKVLVFVATCAVADYLAKALRQLRPDLPPLSAIHGRMRKKRRSVFAAFASCRSGALVCTDVLARGVDLPDVAWVLQLDPPTSAEHFVHRCGRTARIGRLGRAMLLLQPHELEYVEFLRLNQGVAVERQELQQVYNSLTDLGPQLRQLCSRDRLLCEKSVRAFVSYVQFYRKHECRLLFRLRDLNIGRLATAFGLLRLPRMPELRKLAVTDFDPVKDVDVGAIPYLDRSVRRQRAKQEQLRQEKPKNDLSALPAYRRLRIERCREREARAAKRKRRAPGGKEDGAGLDDEDLAELERDVGLLKKLRKGRISTDQFDEAFCPRGSDEDN
;
A
#
# COMPACT_ATOMS: atom_id res chain seq x y z
N GLN A 1 -16.56 -14.25 54.04
CA GLN A 1 -16.47 -15.07 52.80
C GLN A 1 -15.05 -14.93 52.28
N SER A 2 -14.34 -16.06 52.22
CA SER A 2 -12.93 -16.19 51.88
C SER A 2 -12.59 -15.55 50.54
N GLN A 3 -11.69 -14.57 50.54
CA GLN A 3 -11.01 -14.10 49.33
C GLN A 3 -10.18 -15.26 48.78
N GLN A 4 -10.62 -15.83 47.65
CA GLN A 4 -9.76 -16.72 46.88
C GLN A 4 -8.57 -15.91 46.36
N PRO A 5 -7.33 -16.41 46.47
CA PRO A 5 -6.19 -15.76 45.86
C PRO A 5 -6.39 -15.69 44.34
N LEU A 6 -6.04 -14.56 43.75
CA LEU A 6 -5.93 -14.40 42.30
C LEU A 6 -5.13 -15.58 41.73
N PRO A 7 -5.59 -16.24 40.65
CA PRO A 7 -4.87 -17.37 40.09
C PRO A 7 -3.46 -16.90 39.70
N GLN A 8 -2.44 -17.64 40.14
CA GLN A 8 -1.09 -17.49 39.60
C GLN A 8 -1.15 -17.57 38.07
N PRO A 9 -0.30 -16.85 37.32
CA PRO A 9 -0.36 -16.86 35.87
C PRO A 9 -0.11 -18.28 35.35
N SER A 10 -1.18 -18.99 35.04
CA SER A 10 -1.18 -20.23 34.28
C SER A 10 -0.44 -19.92 32.97
N GLY A 11 0.61 -20.70 32.66
CA GLY A 11 1.45 -20.48 31.48
C GLY A 11 0.70 -20.57 30.14
N TRP A 12 1.41 -20.90 29.06
CA TRP A 12 0.81 -21.12 27.73
C TRP A 12 -0.04 -22.41 27.65
N GLN A 13 -1.10 -22.49 28.47
CA GLN A 13 -2.13 -23.51 28.39
C GLN A 13 -3.18 -23.07 27.36
N LEU A 14 -3.34 -23.89 26.33
CA LEU A 14 -4.39 -23.74 25.33
C LEU A 14 -5.45 -24.80 25.58
N ASP A 15 -6.72 -24.41 25.53
CA ASP A 15 -7.82 -25.34 25.79
C ASP A 15 -7.74 -26.54 24.83
N ARG A 16 -7.68 -27.75 25.42
CA ARG A 16 -7.78 -29.04 24.71
C ARG A 16 -6.63 -29.36 23.74
N VAL A 17 -5.54 -28.59 23.75
CA VAL A 17 -4.38 -28.86 22.88
C VAL A 17 -3.07 -28.68 23.63
N GLU A 18 -2.28 -29.75 23.66
CA GLU A 18 -0.90 -29.71 24.13
C GLU A 18 0.03 -29.28 22.98
N LEU A 19 0.87 -28.29 23.27
CA LEU A 19 1.91 -27.80 22.37
C LEU A 19 3.16 -28.68 22.49
N SER A 20 3.81 -28.96 21.37
CA SER A 20 5.06 -29.72 21.34
C SER A 20 6.20 -29.06 22.14
N PRO A 21 7.22 -29.81 22.59
CA PRO A 21 8.40 -29.22 23.23
C PRO A 21 9.08 -28.15 22.38
N ALA A 22 9.07 -28.30 21.05
CA ALA A 22 9.57 -27.30 20.11
C ALA A 22 8.78 -25.98 20.17
N ALA A 23 7.44 -26.08 20.17
CA ALA A 23 6.56 -24.93 20.32
C ALA A 23 6.78 -24.21 21.66
N GLN A 24 6.88 -24.96 22.75
CA GLN A 24 7.15 -24.42 24.08
C GLN A 24 8.51 -23.72 24.15
N SER A 25 9.55 -24.31 23.55
CA SER A 25 10.88 -23.70 23.44
C SER A 25 10.85 -22.38 22.66
N ALA A 26 10.13 -22.35 21.54
CA ALA A 26 10.00 -21.16 20.70
C ALA A 26 9.26 -20.01 21.42
N ILE A 27 8.17 -20.35 22.13
CA ILE A 27 7.40 -19.40 22.94
C ILE A 27 8.23 -18.85 24.09
N ALA A 28 8.96 -19.72 24.81
CA ALA A 28 9.83 -19.30 25.91
C ALA A 28 10.91 -18.32 25.42
N ALA A 29 11.50 -18.57 24.25
CA ALA A 29 12.49 -17.69 23.64
C ALA A 29 11.92 -16.31 23.21
N LEU A 30 10.61 -16.23 22.91
CA LEU A 30 9.93 -14.97 22.65
C LEU A 30 9.66 -14.16 23.93
N GLY A 31 9.69 -14.79 25.11
CA GLY A 31 9.46 -14.13 26.40
C GLY A 31 8.00 -13.75 26.70
N PHE A 32 7.03 -14.32 25.98
CA PHE A 32 5.61 -14.03 26.24
C PHE A 32 5.07 -14.86 27.40
N ALA A 33 4.55 -14.20 28.44
CA ALA A 33 4.04 -14.86 29.64
C ALA A 33 2.77 -15.71 29.39
N ALA A 34 1.86 -15.23 28.54
CA ALA A 34 0.59 -15.89 28.25
C ALA A 34 0.10 -15.60 26.81
N PRO A 35 -0.72 -16.49 26.22
CA PRO A 35 -1.28 -16.27 24.89
C PRO A 35 -2.33 -15.16 24.91
N THR A 36 -2.37 -14.37 23.83
CA THR A 36 -3.41 -13.35 23.63
C THR A 36 -4.77 -14.00 23.36
N PRO A 37 -5.91 -13.30 23.54
CA PRO A 37 -7.23 -13.91 23.32
C PRO A 37 -7.42 -14.46 21.90
N VAL A 38 -6.88 -13.79 20.87
CA VAL A 38 -6.92 -14.29 19.49
C VAL A 38 -6.06 -15.55 19.31
N GLN A 39 -4.91 -15.63 19.98
CA GLN A 39 -4.07 -16.84 19.97
C GLN A 39 -4.78 -18.01 20.65
N ARG A 40 -5.35 -17.80 21.84
CA ARG A 40 -6.10 -18.83 22.58
C ARG A 40 -7.27 -19.40 21.78
N ALA A 41 -7.99 -18.55 21.04
CA ALA A 41 -9.12 -18.97 20.23
C ALA A 41 -8.71 -19.65 18.91
N CYS A 42 -7.71 -19.12 18.20
CA CYS A 42 -7.40 -19.59 16.83
C CYS A 42 -6.50 -20.83 16.80
N ILE A 43 -5.52 -20.92 17.70
CA ILE A 43 -4.51 -22.00 17.65
C ILE A 43 -5.15 -23.39 17.76
N PRO A 44 -6.03 -23.66 18.75
CA PRO A 44 -6.66 -24.98 18.88
C PRO A 44 -7.53 -25.37 17.66
N LEU A 45 -8.23 -24.39 17.08
CA LEU A 45 -9.10 -24.61 15.92
C LEU A 45 -8.31 -25.00 14.68
N LEU A 46 -7.22 -24.29 14.39
CA LEU A 46 -6.33 -24.61 13.26
C LEU A 46 -5.68 -25.99 13.43
N LEU A 47 -5.30 -26.35 14.65
CA LEU A 47 -4.75 -27.69 14.97
C LEU A 47 -5.80 -28.81 14.88
N SER A 48 -7.08 -28.48 15.05
CA SER A 48 -8.21 -29.40 14.99
C SER A 48 -8.86 -29.51 13.60
N ASN A 49 -8.11 -29.22 12.53
CA ASN A 49 -8.55 -29.32 11.13
C ASN A 49 -9.71 -28.40 10.73
N LYS A 50 -9.89 -27.26 11.42
CA LYS A 50 -10.89 -26.25 11.05
C LYS A 50 -10.30 -25.18 10.15
N ASP A 51 -11.12 -24.65 9.25
CA ASP A 51 -10.85 -23.36 8.62
C ASP A 51 -11.20 -22.27 9.63
N VAL A 52 -10.40 -21.21 9.72
CA VAL A 52 -10.60 -20.15 10.72
C VAL A 52 -10.67 -18.81 10.05
N ALA A 53 -11.73 -18.05 10.32
CA ALA A 53 -11.83 -16.64 9.97
C ALA A 53 -11.74 -15.83 11.27
N ALA A 54 -10.60 -15.20 11.51
CA ALA A 54 -10.30 -14.48 12.73
C ALA A 54 -10.35 -12.95 12.52
N GLU A 55 -11.25 -12.32 13.25
CA GLU A 55 -11.35 -10.86 13.38
C GLU A 55 -10.79 -10.45 14.75
N ALA A 56 -9.69 -9.70 14.72
CA ALA A 56 -9.09 -9.16 15.95
C ALA A 56 -8.36 -7.85 15.66
N VAL A 57 -8.38 -6.91 16.61
CA VAL A 57 -7.77 -5.58 16.46
C VAL A 57 -6.31 -5.61 16.02
N THR A 58 -5.81 -4.52 15.43
CA THR A 58 -4.39 -4.39 15.08
C THR A 58 -3.51 -4.50 16.32
N GLY A 59 -2.38 -5.21 16.24
CA GLY A 59 -1.49 -5.37 17.39
C GLY A 59 -1.93 -6.43 18.42
N SER A 60 -2.98 -7.21 18.15
CA SER A 60 -3.47 -8.28 19.04
C SER A 60 -2.64 -9.58 19.04
N GLY A 61 -1.53 -9.62 18.29
CA GLY A 61 -0.68 -10.81 18.19
C GLY A 61 -1.16 -11.87 17.18
N LYS A 62 -1.94 -11.47 16.15
CA LYS A 62 -2.43 -12.36 15.08
C LYS A 62 -1.34 -13.21 14.41
N THR A 63 -0.14 -12.65 14.25
CA THR A 63 0.97 -13.34 13.57
C THR A 63 1.31 -14.69 14.21
N LEU A 64 1.40 -14.75 15.54
CA LEU A 64 1.64 -16.02 16.24
C LEU A 64 0.42 -16.94 16.23
N ALA A 65 -0.80 -16.37 16.13
CA ALA A 65 -2.04 -17.15 16.10
C ALA A 65 -2.14 -18.06 14.86
N TYR A 66 -1.43 -17.75 13.78
CA TYR A 66 -1.33 -18.63 12.60
C TYR A 66 0.05 -19.24 12.37
N LEU A 67 1.16 -18.58 12.76
CA LEU A 67 2.50 -19.15 12.55
C LEU A 67 2.78 -20.34 13.48
N LEU A 68 2.35 -20.28 14.73
CA LEU A 68 2.54 -21.39 15.67
C LEU A 68 1.83 -22.66 15.20
N PRO A 69 0.52 -22.65 14.86
CA PRO A 69 -0.14 -23.83 14.34
C PRO A 69 0.39 -24.24 12.96
N ALA A 70 0.87 -23.32 12.13
CA ALA A 70 1.54 -23.68 10.88
C ALA A 70 2.76 -24.57 11.15
N LEU A 71 3.68 -24.14 12.01
CA LEU A 71 4.88 -24.91 12.35
C LEU A 71 4.54 -26.24 13.02
N GLU A 72 3.58 -26.23 13.95
CA GLU A 72 3.13 -27.42 14.67
C GLU A 72 2.47 -28.47 13.76
N LEU A 73 1.64 -28.06 12.80
CA LEU A 73 1.05 -28.97 11.81
C LEU A 73 2.14 -29.62 10.95
N LEU A 74 3.05 -28.80 10.42
CA LEU A 74 4.16 -29.28 9.59
C LEU A 74 5.11 -30.19 10.38
N SER A 75 5.25 -29.96 11.69
CA SER A 75 6.07 -30.77 12.58
C SER A 75 5.40 -32.03 13.09
N ARG A 76 4.09 -32.23 12.85
CA ARG A 76 3.35 -33.47 13.17
C ARG A 76 3.27 -34.46 12.01
N ARG A 77 3.64 -34.05 10.79
CA ARG A 77 3.62 -34.94 9.60
C ARG A 77 4.53 -36.16 9.79
N PRO A 78 4.05 -37.41 9.59
CA PRO A 78 4.88 -38.61 9.76
C PRO A 78 6.09 -38.64 8.82
N GLU A 79 5.88 -38.30 7.54
CA GLU A 79 6.95 -38.27 6.54
C GLU A 79 7.74 -36.95 6.58
N PRO A 80 9.07 -37.00 6.36
CA PRO A 80 9.87 -35.79 6.24
C PRO A 80 9.51 -35.00 4.97
N TRP A 81 9.53 -33.67 5.07
CA TRP A 81 9.29 -32.78 3.93
C TRP A 81 10.39 -32.90 2.87
N GLY A 82 9.97 -33.12 1.63
CA GLY A 82 10.87 -33.10 0.48
C GLY A 82 11.29 -31.66 0.08
N ARG A 83 12.43 -31.52 -0.61
CA ARG A 83 12.89 -30.21 -1.14
C ARG A 83 11.88 -29.54 -2.07
N GLY A 84 11.12 -30.36 -2.80
CA GLY A 84 10.08 -29.92 -3.73
C GLY A 84 8.68 -29.90 -3.12
N GLU A 85 8.53 -29.86 -1.80
CA GLU A 85 7.23 -29.78 -1.12
C GLU A 85 7.09 -28.47 -0.33
N THR A 86 5.90 -27.87 -0.39
CA THR A 86 5.50 -26.70 0.39
C THR A 86 4.27 -27.07 1.20
N GLY A 87 4.38 -27.03 2.52
CA GLY A 87 3.27 -27.36 3.41
C GLY A 87 2.43 -26.17 3.84
N ALA A 88 2.98 -24.96 3.88
CA ALA A 88 2.23 -23.75 4.24
C ALA A 88 2.54 -22.56 3.33
N VAL A 89 1.49 -21.82 2.96
CA VAL A 89 1.59 -20.58 2.19
C VAL A 89 0.93 -19.44 2.97
N ILE A 90 1.68 -18.39 3.29
CA ILE A 90 1.17 -17.18 3.91
C ILE A 90 1.23 -16.04 2.90
N VAL A 91 0.07 -15.46 2.61
CA VAL A 91 -0.07 -14.31 1.69
C VAL A 91 -0.31 -13.06 2.51
N ALA A 92 0.50 -12.03 2.27
CA ALA A 92 0.37 -10.71 2.87
C ALA A 92 0.28 -9.62 1.80
N PRO A 93 -0.50 -8.55 2.01
CA PRO A 93 -0.76 -7.53 0.98
C PRO A 93 0.45 -6.63 0.67
N THR A 94 1.41 -6.49 1.59
CA THR A 94 2.59 -5.63 1.41
C THR A 94 3.88 -6.40 1.61
N ALA A 95 4.94 -5.93 0.95
CA ALA A 95 6.26 -6.55 1.08
C ALA A 95 6.87 -6.34 2.47
N GLU A 96 6.48 -5.27 3.17
CA GLU A 96 6.89 -4.95 4.54
C GLU A 96 6.29 -5.96 5.51
N LEU A 97 4.98 -6.22 5.43
CA LEU A 97 4.31 -7.22 6.25
C LEU A 97 4.84 -8.63 5.95
N ALA A 98 4.99 -9.00 4.68
CA ALA A 98 5.56 -10.30 4.31
C ALA A 98 6.97 -10.52 4.89
N ARG A 99 7.83 -9.49 4.88
CA ARG A 99 9.16 -9.56 5.50
C ARG A 99 9.10 -9.70 7.01
N GLN A 100 8.20 -8.99 7.66
CA GLN A 100 8.01 -9.10 9.11
C GLN A 100 7.56 -10.51 9.48
N VAL A 101 6.59 -11.07 8.77
CA VAL A 101 6.13 -12.46 8.98
C VAL A 101 7.28 -13.45 8.76
N SER A 102 8.06 -13.28 7.68
CA SER A 102 9.24 -14.11 7.43
C SER A 102 10.35 -13.94 8.49
N GLY A 103 10.50 -12.76 9.08
CA GLY A 103 11.42 -12.52 10.19
C GLY A 103 11.01 -13.26 11.47
N VAL A 104 9.71 -13.22 11.82
CA VAL A 104 9.17 -14.01 12.94
C VAL A 104 9.32 -15.50 12.65
N LEU A 105 9.05 -15.94 11.42
CA LEU A 105 9.22 -17.33 11.02
C LEU A 105 10.69 -17.78 11.14
N ALA A 106 11.64 -16.96 10.68
CA ALA A 106 13.08 -17.23 10.80
C ALA A 106 13.54 -17.41 12.25
N PHE A 107 12.90 -16.70 13.19
CA PHE A 107 13.16 -16.83 14.62
C PHE A 107 12.60 -18.13 15.20
N LEU A 108 11.38 -18.53 14.78
CA LEU A 108 10.69 -19.71 15.31
C LEU A 108 11.23 -21.03 14.75
N MET A 109 11.55 -21.08 13.45
CA MET A 109 11.94 -22.32 12.74
C MET A 109 13.07 -23.12 13.41
N PRO A 110 14.18 -22.50 13.89
CA PRO A 110 15.27 -23.23 14.52
C PRO A 110 14.88 -24.01 15.78
N HIS A 111 13.80 -23.63 16.45
CA HIS A 111 13.27 -24.39 17.59
C HIS A 111 12.54 -25.67 17.15
N TYR A 112 11.96 -25.70 15.95
CA TYR A 112 11.32 -26.90 15.42
C TYR A 112 12.30 -27.86 14.75
N GLU A 113 13.31 -27.31 14.07
CA GLU A 113 14.36 -28.11 13.41
C GLU A 113 15.17 -28.96 14.40
N ARG A 114 15.45 -28.44 15.60
CA ARG A 114 16.23 -29.14 16.65
C ARG A 114 15.56 -30.40 17.21
N HIS A 115 14.24 -30.51 17.12
CA HIS A 115 13.46 -31.59 17.73
C HIS A 115 12.99 -32.65 16.70
N ARG A 116 13.61 -32.71 15.51
CA ARG A 116 13.16 -33.60 14.42
C ARG A 116 14.30 -34.34 13.69
N GLN A 117 13.90 -35.36 12.93
CA GLN A 117 14.75 -36.07 11.99
C GLN A 117 15.21 -35.17 10.82
N PRO A 118 16.37 -35.41 10.20
CA PRO A 118 16.91 -34.59 9.13
C PRO A 118 15.97 -34.55 7.92
N GLY A 119 15.35 -33.39 7.68
CA GLY A 119 14.48 -33.12 6.52
C GLY A 119 14.76 -31.72 5.96
N SER A 120 14.28 -31.44 4.75
CA SER A 120 14.53 -30.15 4.09
C SER A 120 13.54 -29.09 4.57
N TRP A 121 13.84 -28.47 5.70
CA TRP A 121 13.10 -27.32 6.20
C TRP A 121 13.67 -26.04 5.62
N GLY A 122 12.80 -25.20 5.07
CA GLY A 122 13.20 -23.89 4.62
C GLY A 122 12.02 -22.98 4.37
N GLN A 123 12.32 -21.69 4.40
CA GLN A 123 11.36 -20.64 4.10
C GLN A 123 11.72 -19.93 2.80
N LEU A 124 10.70 -19.56 2.02
CA LEU A 124 10.84 -18.77 0.82
C LEU A 124 10.03 -17.48 0.95
N LEU A 125 10.70 -16.33 0.83
CA LEU A 125 10.07 -15.02 0.79
C LEU A 125 9.91 -14.51 -0.65
N LEU A 126 8.67 -14.34 -1.10
CA LEU A 126 8.34 -13.86 -2.44
C LEU A 126 7.74 -12.45 -2.41
N THR A 127 8.62 -11.45 -2.47
CA THR A 127 8.22 -10.04 -2.54
C THR A 127 8.88 -9.33 -3.72
N ARG A 128 8.32 -8.18 -4.11
CA ARG A 128 9.01 -7.29 -5.05
C ARG A 128 10.34 -6.83 -4.44
N GLY A 129 11.43 -7.09 -5.16
CA GLY A 129 12.79 -6.76 -4.75
C GLY A 129 13.69 -7.96 -4.43
N CYS A 130 13.12 -9.18 -4.33
CA CYS A 130 13.91 -10.41 -4.25
C CYS A 130 14.54 -10.71 -5.61
N SER A 131 15.83 -11.06 -5.60
CA SER A 131 16.55 -11.49 -6.80
C SER A 131 16.20 -12.93 -7.17
N GLN A 132 16.40 -13.30 -8.43
CA GLN A 132 16.17 -14.67 -8.90
C GLN A 132 17.08 -15.67 -8.17
N ALA A 133 18.34 -15.29 -7.93
CA ALA A 133 19.31 -16.11 -7.22
C ALA A 133 18.90 -16.40 -5.76
N GLU A 134 18.33 -15.42 -5.05
CA GLU A 134 17.78 -15.63 -3.69
C GLU A 134 16.63 -16.64 -3.69
N ILE A 135 15.76 -16.58 -4.71
CA ILE A 135 14.62 -17.49 -4.85
C ILE A 135 15.12 -18.91 -5.13
N ASP A 136 16.03 -19.07 -6.08
CA ASP A 136 16.56 -20.37 -6.46
C ASP A 136 17.37 -21.01 -5.32
N ALA A 137 18.14 -20.21 -4.57
CA ALA A 137 18.86 -20.68 -3.39
C ALA A 137 17.92 -21.15 -2.26
N ALA A 138 16.82 -20.43 -2.03
CA ALA A 138 15.80 -20.83 -1.05
C ALA A 138 15.08 -22.12 -1.49
N LEU A 139 14.70 -22.23 -2.77
CA LEU A 139 14.09 -23.44 -3.31
C LEU A 139 15.03 -24.65 -3.25
N ALA A 140 16.35 -24.46 -3.46
CA ALA A 140 17.33 -25.53 -3.36
C ALA A 140 17.47 -26.10 -1.93
N LYS A 141 17.26 -25.27 -0.90
CA LYS A 141 17.20 -25.66 0.51
C LYS A 141 15.86 -26.29 0.92
N GLY A 142 14.83 -26.18 0.08
CA GLY A 142 13.46 -26.56 0.40
C GLY A 142 12.63 -25.35 0.81
N ALA A 143 11.41 -25.24 0.28
CA ALA A 143 10.49 -24.15 0.56
C ALA A 143 9.22 -24.67 1.24
N THR A 144 9.40 -25.33 2.39
CA THR A 144 8.31 -25.89 3.20
C THR A 144 7.31 -24.83 3.62
N LEU A 145 7.79 -23.61 3.91
CA LEU A 145 6.97 -22.44 4.21
C LEU A 145 7.22 -21.34 3.18
N VAL A 146 6.15 -20.85 2.55
CA VAL A 146 6.23 -19.73 1.60
C VAL A 146 5.52 -18.52 2.18
N VAL A 147 6.21 -17.38 2.27
CA VAL A 147 5.62 -16.09 2.62
C VAL A 147 5.68 -15.18 1.40
N ALA A 148 4.54 -14.66 0.94
CA ALA A 148 4.48 -14.00 -0.35
C ALA A 148 3.54 -12.80 -0.43
N THR A 149 3.81 -11.94 -1.41
CA THR A 149 2.87 -10.91 -1.87
C THR A 149 2.10 -11.41 -3.11
N PRO A 150 0.78 -11.16 -3.23
CA PRO A 150 -0.07 -11.79 -4.26
C PRO A 150 0.48 -11.69 -5.68
N ARG A 151 0.83 -10.46 -6.10
CA ARG A 151 1.30 -10.22 -7.47
C ARG A 151 2.60 -10.96 -7.78
N ARG A 152 3.60 -10.91 -6.88
CA ARG A 152 4.88 -11.58 -7.15
C ARG A 152 4.74 -13.09 -7.16
N LEU A 153 3.84 -13.64 -6.35
CA LEU A 153 3.51 -15.07 -6.36
C LEU A 153 2.85 -15.46 -7.68
N SER A 154 1.78 -14.76 -8.08
CA SER A 154 1.08 -14.99 -9.36
C SER A 154 2.03 -14.89 -10.56
N ASP A 155 2.86 -13.83 -10.61
CA ASP A 155 3.83 -13.60 -11.68
C ASP A 155 4.78 -14.81 -11.85
N LEU A 156 5.18 -15.46 -10.75
CA LEU A 156 6.04 -16.65 -10.79
C LEU A 156 5.26 -17.92 -11.15
N LEU A 157 4.02 -18.07 -10.67
CA LEU A 157 3.17 -19.22 -10.99
C LEU A 157 2.68 -19.24 -12.45
N GLU A 158 2.58 -18.07 -13.07
CA GLU A 158 2.22 -17.89 -14.47
C GLU A 158 3.43 -17.94 -15.40
N SER A 159 4.64 -17.72 -14.87
CA SER A 159 5.87 -17.79 -15.67
C SER A 159 6.22 -19.23 -16.03
N SER A 160 6.51 -19.47 -17.31
CA SER A 160 7.01 -20.76 -17.82
C SER A 160 8.51 -20.97 -17.57
N CYS A 161 9.05 -20.41 -16.49
CA CYS A 161 10.45 -20.62 -16.12
C CYS A 161 10.59 -21.85 -15.21
N SER A 162 11.77 -22.46 -15.19
CA SER A 162 12.06 -23.64 -14.36
C SER A 162 11.78 -23.40 -12.87
N THR A 163 12.01 -22.19 -12.37
CA THR A 163 11.67 -21.77 -11.00
C THR A 163 10.15 -21.78 -10.77
N GLY A 164 9.37 -21.28 -11.72
CA GLY A 164 7.91 -21.26 -11.66
C GLY A 164 7.32 -22.67 -11.66
N GLU A 165 7.85 -23.56 -12.50
CA GLU A 165 7.46 -24.97 -12.55
C GLU A 165 7.76 -25.71 -11.25
N ARG A 166 8.97 -25.51 -10.68
CA ARG A 166 9.35 -26.08 -9.38
C ARG A 166 8.42 -25.61 -8.27
N LEU A 167 8.11 -24.31 -8.23
CA LEU A 167 7.17 -23.76 -7.25
C LEU A 167 5.76 -24.33 -7.44
N CYS A 168 5.26 -24.41 -8.67
CA CYS A 168 3.95 -25.00 -8.96
C CYS A 168 3.86 -26.46 -8.52
N SER A 169 4.94 -27.24 -8.71
CA SER A 169 5.01 -28.61 -8.22
C SER A 169 4.95 -28.66 -6.69
N ALA A 170 5.71 -27.77 -6.01
CA ALA A 170 5.76 -27.74 -4.56
C ALA A 170 4.44 -27.37 -3.90
N LEU A 171 3.67 -26.46 -4.51
CA LEU A 171 2.37 -26.03 -4.01
C LEU A 171 1.29 -27.14 -3.96
N ARG A 172 1.50 -28.30 -4.59
CA ARG A 172 0.56 -29.42 -4.55
C ARG A 172 0.43 -30.06 -3.17
N SER A 173 1.45 -29.89 -2.32
CA SER A 173 1.54 -30.47 -0.97
C SER A 173 1.06 -29.51 0.14
N VAL A 174 0.46 -28.37 -0.21
CA VAL A 174 0.05 -27.35 0.77
C VAL A 174 -1.09 -27.85 1.64
N GLU A 175 -0.83 -27.89 2.96
CA GLU A 175 -1.81 -28.25 3.97
C GLU A 175 -2.47 -27.03 4.63
N LEU A 176 -1.80 -25.87 4.62
CA LEU A 176 -2.29 -24.64 5.24
C LEU A 176 -2.09 -23.42 4.33
N LEU A 177 -3.17 -22.72 4.04
CA LEU A 177 -3.16 -21.39 3.42
C LEU A 177 -3.54 -20.33 4.46
N VAL A 178 -2.72 -19.29 4.61
CA VAL A 178 -3.05 -18.13 5.44
C VAL A 178 -3.16 -16.88 4.56
N LEU A 179 -4.27 -16.16 4.69
CA LEU A 179 -4.45 -14.83 4.11
C LEU A 179 -4.44 -13.82 5.26
N ASP A 180 -3.32 -13.11 5.41
CA ASP A 180 -3.14 -12.07 6.42
C ASP A 180 -3.56 -10.69 5.88
N GLU A 181 -4.24 -9.89 6.70
CA GLU A 181 -4.99 -8.68 6.27
C GLU A 181 -5.92 -9.01 5.09
N ALA A 182 -6.77 -10.03 5.28
CA ALA A 182 -7.62 -10.62 4.23
C ALA A 182 -8.57 -9.61 3.56
N ASP A 183 -9.10 -8.65 4.32
CA ASP A 183 -9.87 -7.51 3.80
C ASP A 183 -9.10 -6.75 2.70
N ARG A 184 -7.80 -6.49 2.91
CA ARG A 184 -6.95 -5.83 1.92
C ARG A 184 -6.69 -6.69 0.70
N LEU A 185 -6.48 -7.97 0.94
CA LEU A 185 -6.23 -8.93 -0.13
C LEU A 185 -7.45 -9.08 -1.06
N LEU A 186 -8.65 -8.82 -0.54
CA LEU A 186 -9.91 -8.89 -1.30
C LEU A 186 -10.31 -7.58 -1.98
N GLN A 187 -9.75 -6.44 -1.55
CA GLN A 187 -9.98 -5.14 -2.21
C GLN A 187 -9.49 -5.14 -3.68
N GLN A 188 -10.06 -4.22 -4.48
CA GLN A 188 -9.84 -4.15 -5.93
C GLN A 188 -8.34 -4.10 -6.29
N GLY A 189 -7.85 -5.13 -7.01
CA GLY A 189 -6.51 -5.16 -7.59
C GLY A 189 -5.61 -6.34 -7.21
N PHE A 190 -6.03 -7.20 -6.28
CA PHE A 190 -5.35 -8.47 -5.94
C PHE A 190 -6.15 -9.73 -6.25
N ARG A 191 -7.48 -9.62 -6.41
CA ARG A 191 -8.37 -10.76 -6.69
C ARG A 191 -7.89 -11.67 -7.83
N PRO A 192 -7.50 -11.17 -9.02
CA PRO A 192 -7.01 -12.06 -10.09
C PRO A 192 -5.77 -12.87 -9.68
N ALA A 193 -4.87 -12.28 -8.91
CA ALA A 193 -3.67 -12.96 -8.43
C ALA A 193 -3.97 -14.01 -7.34
N LEU A 194 -5.00 -13.76 -6.51
CA LEU A 194 -5.48 -14.76 -5.55
C LEU A 194 -6.20 -15.90 -6.24
N ASP A 195 -7.04 -15.63 -7.23
CA ASP A 195 -7.75 -16.66 -8.00
C ASP A 195 -6.75 -17.58 -8.72
N ALA A 196 -5.71 -16.99 -9.33
CA ALA A 196 -4.60 -17.73 -9.93
C ALA A 196 -3.89 -18.63 -8.92
N LEU A 197 -3.56 -18.13 -7.73
CA LEU A 197 -3.01 -18.94 -6.65
C LEU A 197 -3.95 -20.09 -6.25
N LEU A 198 -5.20 -19.77 -5.92
CA LEU A 198 -6.19 -20.74 -5.42
C LEU A 198 -6.44 -21.87 -6.41
N SER A 199 -6.37 -21.59 -7.72
CA SER A 199 -6.50 -22.61 -8.78
C SER A 199 -5.36 -23.64 -8.80
N ARG A 200 -4.19 -23.30 -8.24
CA ARG A 200 -3.00 -24.18 -8.19
C ARG A 200 -2.87 -24.93 -6.87
N LEU A 201 -3.56 -24.48 -5.82
CA LEU A 201 -3.52 -25.11 -4.50
C LEU A 201 -4.45 -26.32 -4.43
N PRO A 202 -4.11 -27.34 -3.63
CA PRO A 202 -4.99 -28.48 -3.39
C PRO A 202 -6.32 -28.02 -2.79
N LYS A 203 -7.43 -28.63 -3.22
CA LYS A 203 -8.76 -28.30 -2.68
C LYS A 203 -8.89 -28.72 -1.21
N GLN A 204 -8.22 -29.80 -0.81
CA GLN A 204 -8.16 -30.27 0.59
C GLN A 204 -6.96 -29.63 1.29
N ARG A 205 -7.23 -28.52 1.98
CA ARG A 205 -6.28 -27.78 2.82
C ARG A 205 -7.04 -27.03 3.89
N ARG A 206 -6.36 -26.64 4.96
CA ARG A 206 -6.88 -25.69 5.96
C ARG A 206 -6.66 -24.27 5.46
N THR A 207 -7.60 -23.38 5.70
CA THR A 207 -7.48 -21.96 5.34
C THR A 207 -7.73 -21.08 6.55
N GLY A 208 -6.77 -20.20 6.86
CA GLY A 208 -6.85 -19.18 7.89
C GLY A 208 -6.98 -17.79 7.28
N LEU A 209 -8.09 -17.10 7.53
CA LEU A 209 -8.30 -15.71 7.15
C LEU A 209 -8.13 -14.82 8.38
N PHE A 210 -7.19 -13.89 8.33
CA PHE A 210 -6.91 -12.99 9.45
C PHE A 210 -7.11 -11.55 9.01
N SER A 211 -7.94 -10.79 9.74
CA SER A 211 -8.15 -9.37 9.47
C SER A 211 -8.41 -8.58 10.76
N ALA A 212 -8.20 -7.27 10.70
CA ALA A 212 -8.61 -6.34 11.74
C ALA A 212 -10.01 -5.78 11.54
N THR A 213 -10.59 -5.88 10.35
CA THR A 213 -11.91 -5.34 10.05
C THR A 213 -12.78 -6.40 9.38
N GLN A 214 -14.08 -6.36 9.67
CA GLN A 214 -15.04 -7.15 8.92
C GLN A 214 -15.61 -6.36 7.74
N THR A 215 -15.41 -6.91 6.54
CA THR A 215 -16.03 -6.41 5.31
C THR A 215 -17.04 -7.43 4.78
N ARG A 216 -18.02 -6.97 3.98
CA ARG A 216 -19.01 -7.86 3.35
C ARG A 216 -18.36 -8.82 2.37
N GLU A 217 -17.32 -8.38 1.67
CA GLU A 217 -16.53 -9.19 0.76
C GLU A 217 -15.82 -10.33 1.50
N LEU A 218 -15.34 -10.07 2.72
CA LEU A 218 -14.73 -11.10 3.55
C LEU A 218 -15.76 -12.15 3.99
N GLU A 219 -16.97 -11.74 4.38
CA GLU A 219 -18.05 -12.69 4.71
C GLU A 219 -18.45 -13.56 3.51
N GLN A 220 -18.51 -12.96 2.31
CA GLN A 220 -18.77 -13.71 1.08
C GLN A 220 -17.64 -14.68 0.76
N LEU A 221 -16.38 -14.28 0.94
CA LEU A 221 -15.23 -15.17 0.77
C LEU A 221 -15.29 -16.34 1.76
N VAL A 222 -15.63 -16.08 3.02
CA VAL A 222 -15.79 -17.12 4.05
C VAL A 222 -16.83 -18.16 3.61
N ARG A 223 -17.98 -17.70 3.09
CA ARG A 223 -19.06 -18.59 2.63
C ARG A 223 -18.73 -19.36 1.36
N ALA A 224 -17.99 -18.75 0.43
CA ALA A 224 -17.71 -19.35 -0.88
C ALA A 224 -16.40 -20.17 -0.93
N GLY A 225 -15.42 -19.82 -0.11
CA GLY A 225 -14.04 -20.31 -0.21
C GLY A 225 -13.58 -21.24 0.91
N LEU A 226 -14.32 -21.31 2.03
CA LEU A 226 -14.00 -22.17 3.17
C LEU A 226 -14.95 -23.37 3.25
N ARG A 227 -14.46 -24.50 3.75
CA ARG A 227 -15.24 -25.75 3.82
C ARG A 227 -15.90 -25.94 5.18
N ASN A 228 -15.12 -25.79 6.25
CA ASN A 228 -15.59 -25.95 7.63
C ASN A 228 -15.19 -24.72 8.47
N PRO A 229 -15.68 -23.52 8.11
CA PRO A 229 -15.23 -22.28 8.71
C PRO A 229 -15.76 -22.11 10.13
N VAL A 230 -14.86 -21.77 11.05
CA VAL A 230 -15.19 -21.23 12.36
C VAL A 230 -14.83 -19.75 12.35
N SER A 231 -15.82 -18.90 12.61
CA SER A 231 -15.60 -17.46 12.73
C SER A 231 -15.25 -17.12 14.18
N VAL A 232 -14.06 -16.59 14.39
CA VAL A 232 -13.56 -16.13 15.69
C VAL A 232 -13.55 -14.61 15.68
N ARG A 233 -14.30 -14.00 16.59
CA ARG A 233 -14.28 -12.55 16.80
C ARG A 233 -13.79 -12.22 18.19
N VAL A 234 -12.69 -11.50 18.27
CA VAL A 234 -12.13 -10.99 19.50
C VAL A 234 -12.32 -9.48 19.48
N THR A 235 -13.41 -9.02 20.08
CA THR A 235 -13.72 -7.60 20.23
C THR A 235 -13.52 -7.17 21.68
N GLU A 236 -12.84 -6.04 21.88
CA GLU A 236 -12.79 -5.37 23.18
C GLU A 236 -14.07 -4.52 23.31
N LYS A 237 -15.10 -5.11 23.92
CA LYS A 237 -16.43 -4.61 24.37
C LYS A 237 -17.19 -3.54 23.54
N LEU A 238 -16.59 -2.51 22.94
CA LEU A 238 -17.29 -1.45 22.19
C LEU A 238 -16.53 -0.83 20.99
N ALA A 239 -15.22 -1.06 20.80
CA ALA A 239 -14.44 -0.35 19.77
C ALA A 239 -13.54 -1.27 18.92
N ARG A 240 -13.42 -0.98 17.61
CA ARG A 240 -12.51 -1.67 16.66
C ARG A 240 -11.03 -1.28 16.82
N VAL A 241 -10.70 -0.61 17.91
CA VAL A 241 -9.44 0.08 18.17
C VAL A 241 -8.86 -0.46 19.48
N PRO A 242 -7.52 -0.56 19.63
CA PRO A 242 -6.91 -1.02 20.90
C PRO A 242 -7.34 -0.17 22.11
N ALA A 243 -7.63 -0.82 23.25
CA ALA A 243 -8.07 -0.12 24.48
C ALA A 243 -7.10 0.97 24.99
N GLY A 244 -5.80 0.84 24.77
CA GLY A 244 -4.80 1.83 25.17
C GLY A 244 -4.68 3.06 24.24
N LEU A 245 -5.54 3.17 23.23
CA LEU A 245 -5.49 4.23 22.23
C LEU A 245 -6.44 5.39 22.54
N THR A 246 -5.89 6.58 22.68
CA THR A 246 -6.67 7.83 22.68
C THR A 246 -6.76 8.38 21.26
N ASN A 247 -7.97 8.45 20.70
CA ASN A 247 -8.21 9.06 19.39
C ASN A 247 -8.70 10.50 19.55
N LEU A 248 -7.97 11.42 18.94
CA LEU A 248 -8.22 12.86 18.96
C LEU A 248 -8.45 13.36 17.54
N TYR A 249 -9.24 14.42 17.39
CA TYR A 249 -9.29 15.21 16.17
C TYR A 249 -9.06 16.68 16.49
N CYS A 250 -8.54 17.39 15.50
CA CYS A 250 -8.25 18.80 15.61
C CYS A 250 -8.73 19.50 14.33
N GLU A 251 -9.57 20.51 14.51
CA GLU A 251 -10.01 21.37 13.41
C GLU A 251 -8.88 22.33 13.03
N ILE A 252 -8.53 22.41 11.75
CA ILE A 252 -7.42 23.25 11.27
C ILE A 252 -7.63 23.74 9.83
N ALA A 253 -7.24 24.99 9.58
CA ALA A 253 -7.22 25.54 8.23
C ALA A 253 -6.13 24.90 7.36
N ALA A 254 -6.33 24.83 6.03
CA ALA A 254 -5.43 24.13 5.11
C ALA A 254 -3.99 24.68 5.16
N ASP A 255 -3.88 26.00 5.21
CA ASP A 255 -2.66 26.79 5.25
C ASP A 255 -1.91 26.69 6.59
N LYS A 256 -2.58 26.24 7.66
CA LYS A 256 -1.97 26.05 9.00
C LYS A 256 -1.51 24.63 9.29
N LYS A 257 -1.82 23.66 8.41
CA LYS A 257 -1.40 22.25 8.59
C LYS A 257 0.13 22.09 8.66
N LEU A 258 0.88 22.85 7.85
CA LEU A 258 2.35 22.79 7.86
C LEU A 258 2.94 23.37 9.14
N ASP A 259 2.43 24.54 9.56
CA ASP A 259 2.84 25.23 10.79
C ASP A 259 2.62 24.31 11.99
N PHE A 260 1.41 23.73 12.10
CA PHE A 260 1.06 22.74 13.12
C PHE A 260 2.00 21.54 13.09
N LEU A 261 2.23 20.94 11.92
CA LEU A 261 3.09 19.77 11.80
C LEU A 261 4.50 20.09 12.29
N CYS A 262 5.04 21.25 11.95
CA CYS A 262 6.35 21.66 12.42
C CYS A 262 6.41 21.74 13.95
N THR A 263 5.47 22.46 14.57
CA THR A 263 5.43 22.63 16.03
C THR A 263 5.23 21.29 16.74
N PHE A 264 4.31 20.46 16.25
CA PHE A 264 4.05 19.11 16.77
C PHE A 264 5.30 18.22 16.75
N LEU A 265 6.05 18.27 15.66
CA LEU A 265 7.27 17.48 15.53
C LEU A 265 8.38 17.97 16.46
N MET A 266 8.49 19.28 16.68
CA MET A 266 9.47 19.81 17.63
C MET A 266 9.21 19.35 19.05
N GLU A 267 7.95 19.36 19.48
CA GLU A 267 7.58 19.01 20.86
C GLU A 267 7.65 17.51 21.13
N HIS A 268 7.24 16.67 20.18
CA HIS A 268 7.08 15.24 20.43
C HIS A 268 8.19 14.38 19.81
N ALA A 269 8.68 14.71 18.61
CA ALA A 269 9.56 13.81 17.86
C ALA A 269 11.01 13.80 18.38
N ALA A 270 11.38 14.71 19.28
CA ALA A 270 12.69 14.71 19.93
C ALA A 270 12.84 13.54 20.91
N GLU A 271 11.78 13.23 21.66
CA GLU A 271 11.78 12.21 22.72
C GLU A 271 11.02 10.94 22.35
N GLN A 272 10.09 11.03 21.40
CA GLN A 272 9.17 9.97 21.06
C GLN A 272 9.20 9.64 19.56
N LYS A 273 8.71 8.45 19.19
CA LYS A 273 8.43 8.11 17.80
C LYS A 273 7.08 8.63 17.37
N VAL A 274 7.07 9.36 16.26
CA VAL A 274 5.87 9.93 15.64
C VAL A 274 5.70 9.37 14.23
N LEU A 275 4.53 8.83 13.92
CA LEU A 275 4.17 8.39 12.58
C LEU A 275 3.19 9.39 11.96
N VAL A 276 3.54 9.98 10.83
CA VAL A 276 2.74 11.03 10.17
C VAL A 276 2.15 10.50 8.86
N PHE A 277 0.84 10.27 8.81
CA PHE A 277 0.14 9.84 7.61
C PHE A 277 -0.26 11.02 6.73
N VAL A 278 0.03 10.90 5.44
CA VAL A 278 -0.32 11.88 4.40
C VAL A 278 -0.99 11.22 3.21
N ALA A 279 -1.76 12.01 2.45
CA ALA A 279 -2.61 11.51 1.38
C ALA A 279 -1.86 10.83 0.23
N THR A 280 -0.69 11.35 -0.18
CA THR A 280 -0.01 10.87 -1.39
C THR A 280 1.50 10.71 -1.22
N CYS A 281 2.08 9.88 -2.09
CA CYS A 281 3.53 9.68 -2.16
C CYS A 281 4.29 11.00 -2.43
N ALA A 282 3.73 11.88 -3.27
CA ALA A 282 4.39 13.13 -3.63
C ALA A 282 4.37 14.12 -2.47
N VAL A 283 3.28 14.14 -1.68
CA VAL A 283 3.19 14.92 -0.44
C VAL A 283 4.20 14.43 0.59
N ALA A 284 4.34 13.11 0.79
CA ALA A 284 5.33 12.54 1.72
C ALA A 284 6.77 12.96 1.36
N ASP A 285 7.15 12.83 0.09
CA ASP A 285 8.46 13.21 -0.43
C ASP A 285 8.74 14.73 -0.38
N TYR A 286 7.68 15.53 -0.48
CA TYR A 286 7.74 16.98 -0.48
C TYR A 286 7.88 17.49 0.96
N LEU A 287 6.96 17.12 1.86
CA LEU A 287 6.94 17.59 3.25
C LEU A 287 8.23 17.27 3.98
N ALA A 288 8.73 16.04 3.88
CA ALA A 288 9.98 15.68 4.56
C ALA A 288 11.20 16.46 4.03
N LYS A 289 11.21 16.85 2.74
CA LYS A 289 12.26 17.70 2.18
C LYS A 289 12.07 19.17 2.59
N ALA A 290 10.84 19.67 2.53
CA ALA A 290 10.50 21.06 2.84
C ALA A 290 10.78 21.38 4.31
N LEU A 291 10.28 20.55 5.23
CA LEU A 291 10.48 20.73 6.67
C LEU A 291 11.96 20.69 7.07
N ARG A 292 12.75 19.74 6.54
CA ARG A 292 14.20 19.69 6.80
C ARG A 292 14.95 20.93 6.31
N GLN A 293 14.46 21.61 5.27
CA GLN A 293 15.08 22.84 4.76
C GLN A 293 14.59 24.08 5.53
N LEU A 294 13.32 24.12 5.92
CA LEU A 294 12.74 25.20 6.73
C LEU A 294 13.30 25.22 8.14
N ARG A 295 13.45 24.05 8.74
CA ARG A 295 13.85 23.87 10.14
C ARG A 295 14.92 22.79 10.25
N PRO A 296 16.20 23.16 10.05
CA PRO A 296 17.33 22.23 10.18
C PRO A 296 17.47 21.65 11.59
N ASP A 297 16.91 22.32 12.58
CA ASP A 297 16.85 21.93 13.99
C ASP A 297 15.73 20.90 14.31
N LEU A 298 14.93 20.49 13.32
CA LEU A 298 13.93 19.46 13.52
C LEU A 298 14.54 18.12 13.95
N PRO A 299 13.86 17.36 14.81
CA PRO A 299 14.23 15.97 15.11
C PRO A 299 14.32 15.10 13.85
N PRO A 300 14.95 13.91 13.93
CA PRO A 300 15.14 13.02 12.78
C PRO A 300 13.82 12.72 12.05
N LEU A 301 13.64 13.32 10.87
CA LEU A 301 12.41 13.22 10.07
C LEU A 301 12.67 12.46 8.78
N SER A 302 12.09 11.29 8.55
CA SER A 302 12.23 10.55 7.28
C SER A 302 10.89 10.38 6.55
N ALA A 303 10.92 10.01 5.27
CA ALA A 303 9.70 9.69 4.50
C ALA A 303 9.75 8.28 3.92
N ILE A 304 8.58 7.62 3.89
CA ILE A 304 8.41 6.28 3.32
C ILE A 304 7.09 6.13 2.55
N HIS A 305 7.16 5.64 1.32
CA HIS A 305 5.97 5.44 0.49
C HIS A 305 6.19 4.35 -0.57
N GLY A 306 5.09 3.88 -1.17
CA GLY A 306 5.10 2.70 -2.07
C GLY A 306 5.94 2.85 -3.35
N ARG A 307 6.25 4.08 -3.79
CA ARG A 307 7.08 4.34 -4.98
C ARG A 307 8.60 4.30 -4.71
N MET A 308 9.02 4.17 -3.46
CA MET A 308 10.44 4.01 -3.12
C MET A 308 10.92 2.60 -3.46
N ARG A 309 11.96 2.51 -4.29
CA ARG A 309 12.53 1.22 -4.73
C ARG A 309 13.74 0.79 -3.89
N LYS A 310 14.77 1.63 -3.79
CA LYS A 310 16.08 1.25 -3.19
C LYS A 310 16.18 1.52 -1.69
N LYS A 311 15.71 2.70 -1.22
CA LYS A 311 15.89 3.16 0.17
C LYS A 311 14.78 2.74 1.13
N ARG A 312 13.72 2.09 0.66
CA ARG A 312 12.53 1.80 1.46
C ARG A 312 12.85 0.92 2.67
N ARG A 313 13.60 -0.16 2.44
CA ARG A 313 14.02 -1.11 3.48
C ARG A 313 14.94 -0.46 4.51
N SER A 314 15.93 0.31 4.08
CA SER A 314 16.87 0.95 5.00
C SER A 314 16.21 2.03 5.84
N VAL A 315 15.31 2.84 5.27
CA VAL A 315 14.54 3.84 6.02
C VAL A 315 13.62 3.20 7.05
N PHE A 316 12.94 2.11 6.66
CA PHE A 316 12.09 1.36 7.59
C PHE A 316 12.90 0.79 8.77
N ALA A 317 14.01 0.11 8.47
CA ALA A 317 14.87 -0.48 9.49
C ALA A 317 15.46 0.60 10.42
N ALA A 318 15.94 1.71 9.87
CA ALA A 318 16.48 2.82 10.65
C ALA A 318 15.43 3.39 11.61
N PHE A 319 14.21 3.65 11.14
CA PHE A 319 13.14 4.18 12.00
C PHE A 319 12.69 3.16 13.06
N ALA A 320 12.61 1.88 12.71
CA ALA A 320 12.27 0.82 13.65
C ALA A 320 13.28 0.76 14.82
N SER A 321 14.58 0.92 14.54
CA SER A 321 15.66 0.88 15.54
C SER A 321 15.91 2.21 16.26
N CYS A 322 15.42 3.34 15.74
CA CYS A 322 15.57 4.64 16.41
C CYS A 322 14.87 4.65 17.78
N ARG A 323 15.30 5.50 18.70
CA ARG A 323 14.59 5.75 19.96
C ARG A 323 13.46 6.76 19.79
N SER A 324 13.73 7.82 19.04
CA SER A 324 12.80 8.92 18.75
C SER A 324 12.96 9.41 17.31
N GLY A 325 12.01 10.22 16.85
CA GLY A 325 12.00 10.79 15.52
C GLY A 325 10.65 10.64 14.83
N ALA A 326 10.55 11.14 13.61
CA ALA A 326 9.33 11.17 12.84
C ALA A 326 9.45 10.46 11.49
N LEU A 327 8.38 9.76 11.10
CA LEU A 327 8.29 9.08 9.81
C LEU A 327 7.02 9.52 9.07
N VAL A 328 7.20 10.26 7.99
CA VAL A 328 6.11 10.64 7.08
C VAL A 328 5.81 9.48 6.14
N CYS A 329 4.57 9.01 6.12
CA CYS A 329 4.20 7.83 5.36
C CYS A 329 2.82 7.94 4.69
N THR A 330 2.59 7.04 3.74
CA THR A 330 1.29 6.80 3.12
C THR A 330 0.71 5.48 3.65
N ASP A 331 -0.48 5.09 3.19
CA ASP A 331 -1.14 3.83 3.56
C ASP A 331 -0.38 2.54 3.21
N VAL A 332 0.84 2.65 2.66
CA VAL A 332 1.78 1.52 2.61
C VAL A 332 2.13 1.01 4.00
N LEU A 333 2.20 1.89 5.01
CA LEU A 333 2.49 1.53 6.40
C LEU A 333 1.26 1.44 7.30
N ALA A 334 0.06 1.74 6.81
CA ALA A 334 -1.14 1.72 7.64
C ALA A 334 -1.51 0.32 8.14
N ARG A 335 -1.20 -0.76 7.42
CA ARG A 335 -1.65 -2.13 7.71
C ARG A 335 -0.49 -3.09 7.94
N GLY A 336 -0.65 -4.04 8.87
CA GLY A 336 0.27 -5.16 9.11
C GLY A 336 1.63 -4.85 9.73
N VAL A 337 2.26 -3.73 9.34
CA VAL A 337 3.63 -3.42 9.72
C VAL A 337 3.76 -3.10 11.21
N ASP A 338 4.76 -3.69 11.85
CA ASP A 338 5.11 -3.53 13.25
C ASP A 338 6.26 -2.55 13.44
N LEU A 339 5.89 -1.44 14.08
CA LEU A 339 6.80 -0.36 14.45
C LEU A 339 6.75 -0.28 15.98
N PRO A 340 7.83 -0.71 16.67
CA PRO A 340 7.84 -0.69 18.12
C PRO A 340 7.87 0.75 18.64
N ASP A 341 7.18 0.98 19.74
CA ASP A 341 7.26 2.20 20.56
C ASP A 341 6.84 3.49 19.85
N VAL A 342 5.92 3.39 18.88
CA VAL A 342 5.25 4.58 18.31
C VAL A 342 4.32 5.17 19.37
N ALA A 343 4.59 6.39 19.84
CA ALA A 343 3.76 7.08 20.82
C ALA A 343 2.60 7.83 20.16
N TRP A 344 2.87 8.43 19.00
CA TRP A 344 1.92 9.27 18.26
C TRP A 344 1.71 8.80 16.83
N VAL A 345 0.44 8.76 16.43
CA VAL A 345 0.01 8.67 15.04
C VAL A 345 -0.69 9.97 14.65
N LEU A 346 -0.03 10.80 13.85
CA LEU A 346 -0.63 12.01 13.30
C LEU A 346 -1.16 11.75 11.90
N GLN A 347 -2.46 11.94 11.67
CA GLN A 347 -3.09 11.88 10.36
C GLN A 347 -3.28 13.31 9.86
N LEU A 348 -2.29 13.81 9.12
CA LEU A 348 -2.29 15.17 8.56
C LEU A 348 -3.41 15.37 7.53
N ASP A 349 -3.71 14.29 6.82
CA ASP A 349 -4.77 14.20 5.82
C ASP A 349 -5.74 13.09 6.16
N PRO A 350 -7.04 13.26 5.82
CA PRO A 350 -8.03 12.22 6.02
C PRO A 350 -7.63 10.90 5.32
N PRO A 351 -7.97 9.74 5.91
CA PRO A 351 -7.72 8.46 5.28
C PRO A 351 -8.69 8.21 4.12
N THR A 352 -8.24 7.42 3.13
CA THR A 352 -9.04 7.10 1.93
C THR A 352 -10.40 6.49 2.26
N SER A 353 -10.49 5.75 3.37
CA SER A 353 -11.70 5.09 3.87
C SER A 353 -11.72 5.07 5.40
N ALA A 354 -12.89 4.78 5.98
CA ALA A 354 -13.03 4.62 7.43
C ALA A 354 -12.24 3.43 7.98
N GLU A 355 -12.05 2.36 7.20
CA GLU A 355 -11.19 1.25 7.61
C GLU A 355 -9.73 1.70 7.74
N HIS A 356 -9.25 2.48 6.77
CA HIS A 356 -7.90 3.02 6.80
C HIS A 356 -7.62 3.85 8.05
N PHE A 357 -8.62 4.59 8.56
CA PHE A 357 -8.53 5.27 9.85
C PHE A 357 -8.14 4.31 10.99
N VAL A 358 -8.90 3.22 11.15
CA VAL A 358 -8.67 2.20 12.21
C VAL A 358 -7.28 1.59 12.11
N HIS A 359 -6.81 1.30 10.89
CA HIS A 359 -5.49 0.72 10.71
C HIS A 359 -4.34 1.70 10.99
N ARG A 360 -4.51 2.97 10.59
CA ARG A 360 -3.56 4.06 10.86
C ARG A 360 -3.43 4.27 12.36
N CYS A 361 -4.54 4.50 13.08
CA CYS A 361 -4.50 4.72 14.53
C CYS A 361 -3.96 3.48 15.27
N GLY A 362 -4.24 2.27 14.77
CA GLY A 362 -3.67 1.01 15.23
C GLY A 362 -2.16 0.79 15.00
N ARG A 363 -1.41 1.82 14.59
CA ARG A 363 0.07 1.80 14.58
C ARG A 363 0.69 2.13 15.93
N THR A 364 -0.07 2.71 16.84
CA THR A 364 0.32 2.91 18.24
C THR A 364 -0.56 2.05 19.16
N ALA A 365 -0.39 2.16 20.48
CA ALA A 365 -1.13 1.41 21.50
C ALA A 365 -1.11 -0.13 21.30
N ARG A 366 0.08 -0.69 21.02
CA ARG A 366 0.26 -2.12 20.75
C ARG A 366 0.72 -2.89 21.96
N ILE A 367 0.27 -4.14 22.08
CA ILE A 367 0.70 -5.09 23.13
C ILE A 367 0.60 -4.44 24.52
N GLY A 368 -0.57 -3.88 24.83
CA GLY A 368 -0.87 -3.27 26.13
C GLY A 368 -0.23 -1.91 26.40
N ARG A 369 0.53 -1.34 25.46
CA ARG A 369 1.07 0.03 25.60
C ARG A 369 0.01 1.09 25.34
N LEU A 370 0.23 2.28 25.88
CA LEU A 370 -0.56 3.47 25.59
C LEU A 370 -0.13 4.11 24.26
N GLY A 371 -1.04 4.84 23.63
CA GLY A 371 -0.79 5.53 22.38
C GLY A 371 -1.81 6.61 22.10
N ARG A 372 -1.43 7.59 21.27
CA ARG A 372 -2.33 8.69 20.87
C ARG A 372 -2.37 8.80 19.35
N ALA A 373 -3.57 8.96 18.81
CA ALA A 373 -3.78 9.22 17.38
C ALA A 373 -4.52 10.55 17.22
N MET A 374 -4.01 11.44 16.37
CA MET A 374 -4.62 12.73 16.10
C MET A 374 -4.97 12.86 14.62
N LEU A 375 -6.21 13.20 14.31
CA LEU A 375 -6.70 13.45 12.96
C LEU A 375 -6.91 14.95 12.74
N LEU A 376 -6.24 15.51 11.73
CA LEU A 376 -6.46 16.90 11.32
C LEU A 376 -7.57 16.97 10.29
N LEU A 377 -8.59 17.78 10.57
CA LEU A 377 -9.73 18.00 9.69
C LEU A 377 -9.90 19.49 9.42
N GLN A 378 -10.31 19.82 8.20
CA GLN A 378 -10.77 21.16 7.86
C GLN A 378 -12.22 21.37 8.33
N PRO A 379 -12.69 22.63 8.46
CA PRO A 379 -14.04 22.91 8.97
C PRO A 379 -15.16 22.19 8.21
N HIS A 380 -15.03 22.06 6.88
CA HIS A 380 -16.02 21.35 6.03
C HIS A 380 -15.90 19.82 6.10
N GLU A 381 -14.90 19.27 6.78
CA GLU A 381 -14.64 17.83 6.90
C GLU A 381 -15.13 17.25 8.23
N LEU A 382 -15.68 18.08 9.13
CA LEU A 382 -16.03 17.68 10.49
C LEU A 382 -17.12 16.59 10.56
N GLU A 383 -18.00 16.51 9.56
CA GLU A 383 -18.98 15.42 9.44
C GLU A 383 -18.32 14.03 9.37
N TYR A 384 -17.03 13.97 9.02
CA TYR A 384 -16.27 12.73 9.03
C TYR A 384 -16.13 12.11 10.42
N VAL A 385 -16.13 12.92 11.48
CA VAL A 385 -16.05 12.41 12.87
C VAL A 385 -17.28 11.56 13.20
N GLU A 386 -18.46 12.06 12.85
CA GLU A 386 -19.72 11.32 13.06
C GLU A 386 -19.80 10.08 12.15
N PHE A 387 -19.31 10.20 10.91
CA PHE A 387 -19.19 9.05 10.01
C PHE A 387 -18.29 7.94 10.57
N LEU A 388 -17.17 8.28 11.22
CA LEU A 388 -16.30 7.31 11.89
C LEU A 388 -17.00 6.63 13.07
N ARG A 389 -17.75 7.40 13.86
CA ARG A 389 -18.54 6.89 14.99
C ARG A 389 -19.58 5.87 14.53
N LEU A 390 -20.36 6.21 13.52
CA LEU A 390 -21.44 5.35 12.99
C LEU A 390 -20.91 4.10 12.27
N ASN A 391 -19.87 4.24 11.45
CA ASN A 391 -19.43 3.14 10.59
C ASN A 391 -18.37 2.22 11.21
N GLN A 392 -17.57 2.73 12.15
CA GLN A 392 -16.47 1.98 12.75
C GLN A 392 -16.60 1.82 14.27
N GLY A 393 -17.60 2.47 14.89
CA GLY A 393 -17.76 2.47 16.34
C GLY A 393 -16.60 3.17 17.06
N VAL A 394 -15.93 4.11 16.38
CA VAL A 394 -14.76 4.80 16.96
C VAL A 394 -15.17 6.21 17.36
N ALA A 395 -15.14 6.48 18.66
CA ALA A 395 -15.21 7.83 19.20
C ALA A 395 -13.86 8.54 18.99
N VAL A 396 -13.91 9.79 18.53
CA VAL A 396 -12.75 10.65 18.35
C VAL A 396 -13.04 11.95 19.07
N GLU A 397 -12.24 12.27 20.08
CA GLU A 397 -12.45 13.42 20.95
C GLU A 397 -11.87 14.69 20.34
N ARG A 398 -12.56 15.82 20.53
CA ARG A 398 -12.08 17.12 20.04
C ARG A 398 -10.91 17.60 20.90
N GLN A 399 -9.83 18.00 20.24
CA GLN A 399 -8.70 18.70 20.84
C GLN A 399 -8.64 20.11 20.28
N GLU A 400 -8.79 21.13 21.12
CA GLU A 400 -8.70 22.53 20.67
C GLU A 400 -7.25 22.92 20.35
N LEU A 401 -7.02 23.56 19.20
CA LEU A 401 -5.69 24.02 18.77
C LEU A 401 -5.02 24.91 19.82
N GLN A 402 -5.77 25.86 20.40
CA GLN A 402 -5.27 26.83 21.36
C GLN A 402 -4.87 26.18 22.69
N GLN A 403 -5.42 25.00 23.00
CA GLN A 403 -5.02 24.22 24.17
C GLN A 403 -3.74 23.43 23.94
N VAL A 404 -3.36 23.19 22.67
CA VAL A 404 -2.14 22.45 22.30
C VAL A 404 -0.99 23.41 22.00
N TYR A 405 -1.25 24.54 21.33
CA TYR A 405 -0.22 25.51 20.96
C TYR A 405 -0.69 26.96 21.18
N ASN A 406 0.11 27.73 21.93
CA ASN A 406 -0.15 29.15 22.20
C ASN A 406 -0.07 30.01 20.92
N SER A 407 0.79 29.64 19.97
CA SER A 407 0.93 30.29 18.67
C SER A 407 1.59 29.35 17.67
N LEU A 408 1.19 29.45 16.40
CA LEU A 408 1.81 28.75 15.29
C LEU A 408 2.69 29.72 14.51
N THR A 409 3.95 29.36 14.30
CA THR A 409 4.85 30.13 13.43
C THR A 409 4.38 30.02 11.98
N ASP A 410 4.11 31.14 11.32
CA ASP A 410 3.74 31.15 9.91
C ASP A 410 4.95 30.80 9.02
N LEU A 411 4.98 29.57 8.51
CA LEU A 411 6.05 29.07 7.65
C LEU A 411 5.78 29.36 6.17
N GLY A 412 4.59 29.84 5.81
CA GLY A 412 4.18 30.09 4.42
C GLY A 412 5.14 30.98 3.63
N PRO A 413 5.51 32.18 4.13
CA PRO A 413 6.45 33.07 3.45
C PRO A 413 7.84 32.45 3.26
N GLN A 414 8.38 31.81 4.30
CA GLN A 414 9.69 31.14 4.26
C GLN A 414 9.69 30.00 3.24
N LEU A 415 8.61 29.22 3.18
CA LEU A 415 8.46 28.12 2.24
C LEU A 415 8.40 28.63 0.80
N ARG A 416 7.65 29.70 0.51
CA ARG A 416 7.62 30.35 -0.81
C ARG A 416 9.01 30.88 -1.20
N GLN A 417 9.75 31.46 -0.26
CA GLN A 417 11.13 31.90 -0.49
C GLN A 417 12.05 30.72 -0.84
N LEU A 418 11.94 29.59 -0.14
CA LEU A 418 12.69 28.37 -0.48
C LEU A 418 12.32 27.82 -1.85
N CYS A 419 11.03 27.78 -2.20
CA CYS A 419 10.60 27.36 -3.54
C CYS A 419 11.11 28.28 -4.64
N SER A 420 11.30 29.58 -4.36
CA SER A 420 11.89 30.53 -5.31
C SER A 420 13.39 30.35 -5.49
N ARG A 421 14.06 29.67 -4.55
CA ARG A 421 15.52 29.43 -4.56
C ARG A 421 15.91 28.03 -5.05
N ASP A 422 15.14 26.99 -4.71
CA ASP A 422 15.41 25.60 -5.12
C ASP A 422 14.37 25.07 -6.11
N ARG A 423 14.79 24.91 -7.36
CA ARG A 423 13.96 24.33 -8.43
C ARG A 423 13.42 22.95 -8.07
N LEU A 424 14.23 22.11 -7.43
CA LEU A 424 13.79 20.76 -7.08
C LEU A 424 12.66 20.80 -6.04
N LEU A 425 12.72 21.73 -5.09
CA LEU A 425 11.64 21.90 -4.11
C LEU A 425 10.38 22.45 -4.78
N CYS A 426 10.50 23.44 -5.66
CA CYS A 426 9.39 23.98 -6.43
C CYS A 426 8.68 22.93 -7.30
N GLU A 427 9.43 22.05 -7.99
CA GLU A 427 8.82 20.98 -8.78
C GLU A 427 8.11 19.95 -7.89
N LYS A 428 8.68 19.66 -6.71
CA LYS A 428 8.07 18.77 -5.73
C LYS A 428 6.80 19.36 -5.14
N SER A 429 6.76 20.65 -4.82
CA SER A 429 5.56 21.31 -4.29
C SER A 429 4.41 21.26 -5.28
N VAL A 430 4.67 21.63 -6.54
CA VAL A 430 3.68 21.55 -7.63
C VAL A 430 3.15 20.12 -7.78
N ARG A 431 4.05 19.12 -7.81
CA ARG A 431 3.65 17.71 -7.93
C ARG A 431 2.83 17.23 -6.73
N ALA A 432 3.21 17.64 -5.51
CA ALA A 432 2.51 17.30 -4.29
C ALA A 432 1.09 17.89 -4.30
N PHE A 433 0.96 19.18 -4.60
CA PHE A 433 -0.33 19.86 -4.76
C PHE A 433 -1.24 19.19 -5.80
N VAL A 434 -0.74 18.95 -7.02
CA VAL A 434 -1.53 18.28 -8.08
C VAL A 434 -2.02 16.91 -7.62
N SER A 435 -1.15 16.14 -6.95
CA SER A 435 -1.53 14.83 -6.43
C SER A 435 -2.57 14.90 -5.31
N TYR A 436 -2.52 15.95 -4.47
CA TYR A 436 -3.45 16.20 -3.37
C TYR A 436 -4.85 16.51 -3.89
N VAL A 437 -4.95 17.42 -4.86
CA VAL A 437 -6.22 17.74 -5.52
C VAL A 437 -6.83 16.49 -6.17
N GLN A 438 -6.00 15.66 -6.81
CA GLN A 438 -6.44 14.39 -7.38
C GLN A 438 -6.88 13.35 -6.34
N PHE A 439 -6.32 13.41 -5.13
CA PHE A 439 -6.70 12.55 -4.02
C PHE A 439 -8.15 12.84 -3.59
N TYR A 440 -8.51 14.10 -3.36
CA TYR A 440 -9.90 14.47 -3.02
C TYR A 440 -10.89 14.11 -4.13
N ARG A 441 -10.53 14.31 -5.40
CA ARG A 441 -11.39 13.89 -6.53
C ARG A 441 -11.66 12.38 -6.52
N LYS A 442 -10.68 11.57 -6.12
CA LYS A 442 -10.73 10.10 -6.16
C LYS A 442 -11.08 9.48 -4.81
N HIS A 443 -11.36 10.29 -3.79
CA HIS A 443 -11.65 9.81 -2.45
C HIS A 443 -12.82 8.82 -2.45
N GLU A 444 -12.84 7.85 -1.54
CA GLU A 444 -13.96 6.90 -1.46
C GLU A 444 -15.19 7.57 -0.84
N CYS A 445 -14.97 8.31 0.26
CA CYS A 445 -15.99 9.17 0.89
C CYS A 445 -16.21 10.50 0.14
N ARG A 446 -16.59 10.45 -1.16
CA ARG A 446 -16.75 11.64 -2.03
C ARG A 446 -17.78 12.66 -1.54
N LEU A 447 -18.74 12.23 -0.72
CA LEU A 447 -19.78 13.10 -0.18
C LEU A 447 -19.27 13.99 0.94
N LEU A 448 -18.30 13.51 1.72
CA LEU A 448 -17.68 14.22 2.85
C LEU A 448 -16.46 15.02 2.38
N PHE A 449 -15.61 14.43 1.54
CA PHE A 449 -14.39 15.07 1.03
C PHE A 449 -14.59 15.57 -0.39
N ARG A 450 -15.40 16.61 -0.55
CA ARG A 450 -15.75 17.17 -1.85
C ARG A 450 -14.66 18.12 -2.33
N LEU A 451 -14.17 17.90 -3.55
CA LEU A 451 -13.17 18.78 -4.18
C LEU A 451 -13.63 20.25 -4.25
N ARG A 452 -14.94 20.49 -4.42
CA ARG A 452 -15.51 21.85 -4.52
C ARG A 452 -15.47 22.63 -3.22
N ASP A 453 -15.34 21.97 -2.07
CA ASP A 453 -15.30 22.61 -0.76
C ASP A 453 -13.86 22.98 -0.34
N LEU A 454 -12.86 22.46 -1.07
CA LEU A 454 -11.47 22.81 -0.84
C LEU A 454 -11.21 24.26 -1.23
N ASN A 455 -10.68 25.04 -0.29
CA ASN A 455 -10.08 26.32 -0.61
C ASN A 455 -8.73 26.11 -1.33
N ILE A 456 -8.79 26.10 -2.65
CA ILE A 456 -7.63 25.84 -3.52
C ILE A 456 -6.52 26.87 -3.31
N GLY A 457 -6.85 28.13 -3.03
CA GLY A 457 -5.83 29.16 -2.89
C GLY A 457 -5.05 29.07 -1.59
N ARG A 458 -5.73 28.88 -0.45
CA ARG A 458 -5.07 28.59 0.83
C ARG A 458 -4.26 27.31 0.77
N LEU A 459 -4.78 26.28 0.10
CA LEU A 459 -4.04 25.05 -0.14
C LEU A 459 -2.77 25.30 -0.97
N ALA A 460 -2.87 26.07 -2.06
CA ALA A 460 -1.72 26.43 -2.88
C ALA A 460 -0.66 27.21 -2.09
N THR A 461 -1.09 28.10 -1.19
CA THR A 461 -0.22 28.79 -0.23
C THR A 461 0.44 27.82 0.75
N ALA A 462 -0.31 26.84 1.28
CA ALA A 462 0.21 25.79 2.17
C ALA A 462 1.32 24.94 1.53
N PHE A 463 1.21 24.68 0.23
CA PHE A 463 2.24 23.99 -0.56
C PHE A 463 3.36 24.92 -1.04
N GLY A 464 3.37 26.21 -0.68
CA GLY A 464 4.39 27.16 -1.11
C GLY A 464 4.44 27.37 -2.61
N LEU A 465 3.30 27.26 -3.31
CA LEU A 465 3.25 27.45 -4.75
C LEU A 465 3.52 28.92 -5.12
N LEU A 466 4.40 29.13 -6.09
CA LEU A 466 4.67 30.46 -6.66
C LEU A 466 3.57 30.88 -7.64
N ARG A 467 3.02 29.89 -8.36
CA ARG A 467 1.90 30.02 -9.30
C ARG A 467 1.07 28.75 -9.34
N LEU A 468 -0.20 28.85 -9.71
CA LEU A 468 -1.07 27.69 -9.85
C LEU A 468 -0.67 26.83 -11.07
N PRO A 469 -0.64 25.49 -10.94
CA PRO A 469 -0.40 24.60 -12.06
C PRO A 469 -1.60 24.52 -12.99
N ARG A 470 -1.35 24.31 -14.28
CA ARG A 470 -2.40 23.99 -15.24
C ARG A 470 -2.85 22.54 -15.05
N MET A 471 -4.07 22.33 -14.58
CA MET A 471 -4.67 20.99 -14.48
C MET A 471 -6.19 21.02 -14.75
N PRO A 472 -6.76 19.94 -15.32
CA PRO A 472 -8.19 19.90 -15.66
C PRO A 472 -9.11 20.15 -14.47
N GLU A 473 -8.73 19.67 -13.28
CA GLU A 473 -9.54 19.76 -12.06
C GLU A 473 -9.77 21.20 -11.60
N LEU A 474 -8.87 22.14 -11.93
CA LEU A 474 -9.01 23.55 -11.55
C LEU A 474 -9.82 24.38 -12.55
N ARG A 475 -10.09 23.89 -13.76
CA ARG A 475 -10.72 24.70 -14.83
C ARG A 475 -12.12 25.20 -14.48
N LYS A 476 -12.84 24.47 -13.63
CA LYS A 476 -14.24 24.76 -13.25
C LYS A 476 -14.37 25.26 -11.81
N LEU A 477 -13.26 25.46 -11.10
CA LEU A 477 -13.26 25.89 -9.70
C LEU A 477 -12.91 27.38 -9.62
N ALA A 478 -13.69 28.14 -8.85
CA ALA A 478 -13.31 29.48 -8.46
C ALA A 478 -12.14 29.39 -7.48
N VAL A 479 -11.01 30.02 -7.82
CA VAL A 479 -9.84 30.07 -6.94
C VAL A 479 -9.80 31.43 -6.26
N THR A 480 -10.10 31.45 -4.98
CA THR A 480 -9.96 32.62 -4.09
C THR A 480 -8.75 32.43 -3.17
N ASP A 481 -8.31 33.49 -2.48
CA ASP A 481 -7.25 33.44 -1.45
C ASP A 481 -5.88 32.91 -1.92
N PHE A 482 -5.50 33.22 -3.17
CA PHE A 482 -4.16 32.93 -3.68
C PHE A 482 -3.51 34.16 -4.28
N ASP A 483 -2.44 34.62 -3.64
CA ASP A 483 -1.58 35.67 -4.19
C ASP A 483 -0.40 35.05 -4.94
N PRO A 484 -0.39 35.05 -6.29
CA PRO A 484 0.73 34.57 -7.06
C PRO A 484 1.95 35.49 -6.87
N VAL A 485 3.13 34.90 -6.82
CA VAL A 485 4.37 35.69 -6.76
C VAL A 485 4.61 36.32 -8.14
N LYS A 486 4.56 37.64 -8.21
CA LYS A 486 4.80 38.43 -9.43
C LYS A 486 6.29 38.31 -9.83
N ASP A 487 6.56 38.38 -11.13
CA ASP A 487 7.91 38.50 -11.70
C ASP A 487 8.89 37.33 -11.47
N VAL A 488 8.42 36.15 -11.08
CA VAL A 488 9.28 34.95 -10.97
C VAL A 488 9.23 34.12 -12.25
N ASP A 489 10.34 34.11 -13.00
CA ASP A 489 10.55 33.08 -14.03
C ASP A 489 10.89 31.75 -13.37
N VAL A 490 9.84 30.92 -13.24
CA VAL A 490 9.93 29.56 -12.75
C VAL A 490 10.97 28.76 -13.55
N GLY A 491 11.15 28.99 -14.86
CA GLY A 491 12.15 28.29 -15.68
C GLY A 491 13.60 28.57 -15.31
N ALA A 492 13.89 29.78 -14.85
CA ALA A 492 15.24 30.25 -14.51
C ALA A 492 15.72 29.83 -13.11
N ILE A 493 14.84 29.29 -12.26
CA ILE A 493 15.20 28.88 -10.88
C ILE A 493 16.28 27.78 -10.93
N PRO A 494 17.41 27.95 -10.21
CA PRO A 494 18.48 26.96 -10.20
C PRO A 494 18.17 25.75 -9.31
N TYR A 495 18.85 24.63 -9.58
CA TYR A 495 18.91 23.50 -8.66
C TYR A 495 20.03 23.72 -7.64
N LEU A 496 19.69 23.82 -6.34
CA LEU A 496 20.69 24.03 -5.28
C LEU A 496 21.63 22.82 -5.12
N ASP A 497 21.09 21.60 -5.25
CA ASP A 497 21.90 20.38 -5.16
C ASP A 497 22.71 20.16 -6.45
N ARG A 498 24.04 20.26 -6.35
CA ARG A 498 24.98 20.09 -7.46
C ARG A 498 24.85 18.74 -8.15
N SER A 499 24.54 17.67 -7.40
CA SER A 499 24.39 16.32 -7.95
C SER A 499 23.15 16.21 -8.82
N VAL A 500 22.03 16.79 -8.35
CA VAL A 500 20.77 16.85 -9.09
C VAL A 500 20.92 17.71 -10.33
N ARG A 501 21.58 18.88 -10.22
CA ARG A 501 21.87 19.75 -11.36
C ARG A 501 22.60 19.01 -12.47
N ARG A 502 23.67 18.27 -12.13
CA ARG A 502 24.43 17.44 -13.09
C ARG A 502 23.58 16.33 -13.70
N GLN A 503 22.79 15.63 -12.89
CA GLN A 503 21.93 14.55 -13.37
C GLN A 503 20.85 15.05 -14.33
N ARG A 504 20.24 16.20 -14.03
CA ARG A 504 19.23 16.84 -14.87
C ARG A 504 19.81 17.38 -16.17
N ALA A 505 20.96 18.05 -16.12
CA ALA A 505 21.67 18.49 -17.32
C ALA A 505 21.99 17.31 -18.24
N LYS A 506 22.49 16.20 -17.70
CA LYS A 506 22.71 14.97 -18.48
C LYS A 506 21.42 14.40 -19.07
N GLN A 507 20.31 14.43 -18.32
CA GLN A 507 19.01 13.94 -18.80
C GLN A 507 18.42 14.85 -19.90
N GLU A 508 18.69 16.14 -19.84
CA GLU A 508 18.26 17.12 -20.83
C GLU A 508 19.11 17.04 -22.10
N GLN A 509 20.43 16.88 -21.98
CA GLN A 509 21.32 16.52 -23.09
C GLN A 509 20.84 15.23 -23.77
N LEU A 510 20.59 14.15 -23.01
CA LEU A 510 20.02 12.91 -23.56
C LEU A 510 18.64 13.09 -24.20
N ARG A 511 17.87 14.13 -23.83
CA ARG A 511 16.59 14.43 -24.48
C ARG A 511 16.77 15.24 -25.75
N GLN A 512 17.77 16.11 -25.81
CA GLN A 512 18.14 16.89 -26.99
C GLN A 512 18.87 16.03 -28.03
N GLU A 513 19.67 15.06 -27.58
CA GLU A 513 20.36 14.05 -28.39
C GLU A 513 19.43 12.96 -28.91
N LYS A 514 18.25 12.76 -28.28
CA LYS A 514 17.22 11.90 -28.88
C LYS A 514 16.72 12.59 -30.15
N PRO A 515 16.83 11.96 -31.33
CA PRO A 515 16.28 12.54 -32.55
C PRO A 515 14.79 12.81 -32.29
N LYS A 516 14.36 14.05 -32.53
CA LYS A 516 12.92 14.40 -32.58
C LYS A 516 12.28 13.36 -33.48
N ASN A 517 11.33 12.57 -32.95
CA ASN A 517 10.64 11.47 -33.65
C ASN A 517 10.53 11.73 -35.15
N ASP A 518 11.50 11.22 -35.92
CA ASP A 518 11.48 11.33 -37.36
C ASP A 518 10.48 10.27 -37.80
N LEU A 519 9.26 10.69 -38.14
CA LEU A 519 8.21 9.75 -38.54
C LEU A 519 8.68 8.89 -39.72
N SER A 520 9.59 9.42 -40.55
CA SER A 520 10.26 8.77 -41.68
C SER A 520 11.04 7.51 -41.30
N ALA A 521 11.59 7.43 -40.08
CA ALA A 521 12.41 6.31 -39.61
C ALA A 521 11.58 5.15 -38.99
N LEU A 522 10.26 5.29 -38.86
CA LEU A 522 9.38 4.24 -38.35
C LEU A 522 9.00 3.26 -39.49
N PRO A 523 8.81 1.96 -39.20
CA PRO A 523 8.20 1.02 -40.15
C PRO A 523 6.84 1.53 -40.66
N ALA A 524 6.50 1.24 -41.93
CA ALA A 524 5.34 1.81 -42.61
C ALA A 524 4.02 1.61 -41.82
N TYR A 525 3.78 0.41 -41.27
CA TYR A 525 2.59 0.12 -40.46
C TYR A 525 2.47 1.03 -39.23
N ARG A 526 3.59 1.44 -38.62
CA ARG A 526 3.61 2.29 -37.42
C ARG A 526 3.31 3.74 -37.76
N ARG A 527 3.76 4.22 -38.92
CA ARG A 527 3.39 5.55 -39.44
C ARG A 527 1.91 5.62 -39.75
N LEU A 528 1.40 4.64 -40.50
CA LEU A 528 0.00 4.59 -40.90
C LEU A 528 -0.95 4.49 -39.69
N ARG A 529 -0.57 3.72 -38.67
CA ARG A 529 -1.34 3.65 -37.41
C ARG A 529 -1.42 5.00 -36.69
N ILE A 530 -0.34 5.80 -36.72
CA ILE A 530 -0.33 7.13 -36.12
C ILE A 530 -1.20 8.10 -36.94
N GLU A 531 -1.15 8.02 -38.26
CA GLU A 531 -2.01 8.80 -39.17
C GLU A 531 -3.49 8.46 -39.01
N ARG A 532 -3.87 7.18 -39.03
CA ARG A 532 -5.27 6.76 -38.79
C ARG A 532 -5.76 7.15 -37.40
N CYS A 533 -4.91 7.10 -36.37
CA CYS A 533 -5.26 7.62 -35.04
C CYS A 533 -5.57 9.12 -35.09
N ARG A 534 -4.75 9.92 -35.79
CA ARG A 534 -4.98 11.37 -35.95
C ARG A 534 -6.25 11.66 -36.75
N GLU A 535 -6.53 10.88 -37.79
CA GLU A 535 -7.76 10.99 -38.56
C GLU A 535 -9.00 10.64 -37.73
N ARG A 536 -8.96 9.57 -36.92
CA ARG A 536 -10.03 9.22 -35.98
C ARG A 536 -10.25 10.32 -34.95
N GLU A 537 -9.18 10.89 -34.39
CA GLU A 537 -9.26 12.03 -33.48
C GLU A 537 -9.86 13.28 -34.16
N ALA A 538 -9.49 13.55 -35.42
CA ALA A 538 -10.03 14.65 -36.20
C ALA A 538 -11.52 14.46 -36.55
N ARG A 539 -11.92 13.23 -36.93
CA ARG A 539 -13.34 12.84 -37.16
C ARG A 539 -14.15 12.98 -35.89
N ALA A 540 -13.63 12.51 -34.75
CA ALA A 540 -14.25 12.67 -33.43
C ALA A 540 -14.39 14.14 -33.01
N ALA A 541 -13.38 14.97 -33.30
CA ALA A 541 -13.44 16.41 -33.05
C ALA A 541 -14.48 17.12 -33.95
N LYS A 542 -14.61 16.72 -35.21
CA LYS A 542 -15.61 17.24 -36.16
C LYS A 542 -17.04 16.84 -35.75
N ARG A 543 -17.23 15.61 -35.24
CA ARG A 543 -18.50 15.15 -34.65
C ARG A 543 -18.89 15.96 -33.41
N LYS A 544 -17.94 16.22 -32.50
CA LYS A 544 -18.18 17.08 -31.32
C LYS A 544 -18.57 18.51 -31.66
N ARG A 545 -18.11 19.05 -32.80
CA ARG A 545 -18.49 20.39 -33.26
C ARG A 545 -19.88 20.45 -33.92
N ARG A 546 -20.43 19.32 -34.35
CA ARG A 546 -21.71 19.23 -35.09
C ARG A 546 -22.93 18.88 -34.23
N ALA A 547 -22.77 18.61 -32.93
CA ALA A 547 -23.87 18.32 -32.02
C ALA A 547 -24.18 19.54 -31.12
N PRO A 548 -25.21 20.36 -31.45
CA PRO A 548 -25.70 21.37 -30.53
C PRO A 548 -26.76 20.76 -29.62
N GLY A 549 -26.40 20.52 -28.34
CA GLY A 549 -27.34 20.21 -27.26
C GLY A 549 -27.82 18.75 -27.19
N GLY A 550 -27.31 18.00 -26.20
CA GLY A 550 -27.87 16.71 -25.78
C GLY A 550 -26.81 15.65 -25.45
N LYS A 551 -26.72 15.30 -24.16
CA LYS A 551 -26.00 14.16 -23.51
C LYS A 551 -24.64 13.73 -24.06
N GLU A 552 -23.60 13.86 -23.22
CA GLU A 552 -22.30 13.22 -23.37
C GLU A 552 -22.43 11.69 -23.24
N ASP A 553 -22.96 11.02 -24.25
CA ASP A 553 -22.65 9.61 -24.46
C ASP A 553 -21.24 9.53 -25.05
N GLY A 554 -20.41 8.67 -24.46
CA GLY A 554 -18.98 8.59 -24.72
C GLY A 554 -18.66 8.48 -26.20
N ALA A 555 -17.46 8.92 -26.58
CA ALA A 555 -16.90 8.73 -27.92
C ALA A 555 -16.86 7.24 -28.28
N GLY A 556 -17.96 6.72 -28.81
CA GLY A 556 -18.08 5.38 -29.36
C GLY A 556 -17.42 5.34 -30.73
N LEU A 557 -16.68 4.26 -30.97
CA LEU A 557 -16.30 3.84 -32.31
C LEU A 557 -17.60 3.52 -33.07
N ASP A 558 -17.72 3.98 -34.31
CA ASP A 558 -18.84 3.54 -35.16
C ASP A 558 -18.61 2.12 -35.68
N ASP A 559 -19.64 1.55 -36.31
CA ASP A 559 -19.58 0.18 -36.83
C ASP A 559 -18.48 0.00 -37.89
N GLU A 560 -18.14 1.06 -38.63
CA GLU A 560 -17.03 1.08 -39.59
C GLU A 560 -15.67 1.01 -38.87
N ASP A 561 -15.46 1.82 -37.82
CA ASP A 561 -14.27 1.81 -36.98
C ASP A 561 -14.07 0.45 -36.29
N LEU A 562 -15.18 -0.18 -35.86
CA LEU A 562 -15.18 -1.48 -35.20
C LEU A 562 -14.82 -2.60 -36.18
N ALA A 563 -15.42 -2.61 -37.37
CA ALA A 563 -15.12 -3.57 -38.43
C ALA A 563 -13.67 -3.44 -38.95
N GLU A 564 -13.12 -2.22 -38.99
CA GLU A 564 -11.71 -1.99 -39.31
C GLU A 564 -10.79 -2.56 -38.22
N LEU A 565 -11.09 -2.31 -36.94
CA LEU A 565 -10.33 -2.85 -35.82
C LEU A 565 -10.32 -4.38 -35.79
N GLU A 566 -11.43 -5.03 -36.11
CA GLU A 566 -11.52 -6.49 -36.18
C GLU A 566 -10.62 -7.08 -37.26
N ARG A 567 -10.57 -6.44 -38.45
CA ARG A 567 -9.67 -6.84 -39.54
C ARG A 567 -8.19 -6.72 -39.12
N ASP A 568 -7.83 -5.59 -38.51
CA ASP A 568 -6.47 -5.31 -38.03
C ASP A 568 -6.01 -6.31 -36.95
N VAL A 569 -6.89 -6.62 -35.99
CA VAL A 569 -6.64 -7.64 -34.95
C VAL A 569 -6.48 -9.02 -35.56
N GLY A 570 -7.25 -9.33 -36.61
CA GLY A 570 -7.12 -10.57 -37.39
C GLY A 570 -5.75 -10.71 -38.03
N LEU A 571 -5.25 -9.67 -38.68
CA LEU A 571 -3.91 -9.63 -39.30
C LEU A 571 -2.79 -9.77 -38.26
N LEU A 572 -2.88 -9.07 -37.12
CA LEU A 572 -1.90 -9.18 -36.03
C LEU A 572 -1.85 -10.58 -35.42
N LYS A 573 -3.01 -11.26 -35.28
CA LYS A 573 -3.07 -12.64 -34.83
C LYS A 573 -2.41 -13.60 -35.83
N LYS A 574 -2.53 -13.34 -37.14
CA LYS A 574 -1.85 -14.12 -38.18
C LYS A 574 -0.34 -13.92 -38.14
N LEU A 575 0.14 -12.67 -37.96
CA LEU A 575 1.57 -12.35 -37.82
C LEU A 575 2.20 -12.98 -36.57
N ARG A 576 1.56 -12.86 -35.38
CA ARG A 576 2.07 -13.49 -34.13
C ARG A 576 2.13 -15.02 -34.20
N LYS A 577 1.29 -15.63 -35.02
CA LYS A 577 1.27 -17.08 -35.24
C LYS A 577 2.21 -17.52 -36.39
N GLY A 578 2.96 -16.59 -36.98
CA GLY A 578 3.87 -16.87 -38.11
C GLY A 578 3.16 -17.31 -39.39
N ARG A 579 1.85 -17.03 -39.53
CA ARG A 579 1.04 -17.48 -40.69
C ARG A 579 1.15 -16.54 -41.90
N ILE A 580 1.69 -15.35 -41.71
CA ILE A 580 1.98 -14.36 -42.75
C ILE A 580 3.35 -13.75 -42.46
N SER A 581 4.11 -13.40 -43.48
CA SER A 581 5.38 -12.67 -43.31
C SER A 581 5.12 -11.22 -42.90
N THR A 582 6.15 -10.52 -42.42
CA THR A 582 6.10 -9.08 -42.14
C THR A 582 5.72 -8.28 -43.39
N ASP A 583 6.20 -8.68 -44.57
CA ASP A 583 5.91 -7.99 -45.83
C ASP A 583 4.46 -8.20 -46.27
N GLN A 584 3.94 -9.44 -46.14
CA GLN A 584 2.54 -9.76 -46.41
C GLN A 584 1.58 -9.09 -45.42
N PHE A 585 2.01 -8.92 -44.16
CA PHE A 585 1.27 -8.13 -43.18
C PHE A 585 1.24 -6.66 -43.60
N ASP A 586 2.37 -6.08 -43.97
CA ASP A 586 2.46 -4.69 -44.37
C ASP A 586 1.65 -4.40 -45.65
N GLU A 587 1.64 -5.32 -46.62
CA GLU A 587 0.84 -5.19 -47.85
C GLU A 587 -0.68 -5.35 -47.61
N ALA A 588 -1.09 -6.27 -46.73
CA ALA A 588 -2.51 -6.46 -46.39
C ALA A 588 -3.05 -5.38 -45.43
N PHE A 589 -2.18 -4.81 -44.59
CA PHE A 589 -2.51 -3.73 -43.66
C PHE A 589 -2.48 -2.35 -44.35
N CYS A 590 -1.63 -2.20 -45.36
CA CYS A 590 -1.49 -1.05 -46.25
C CYS A 590 -1.64 -1.48 -47.72
N PRO A 591 -2.85 -1.82 -48.21
CA PRO A 591 -3.04 -2.15 -49.62
C PRO A 591 -2.60 -0.96 -50.46
N ARG A 592 -1.60 -1.16 -51.32
CA ARG A 592 -1.19 -0.14 -52.29
C ARG A 592 -2.29 -0.02 -53.34
N GLY A 593 -2.98 1.12 -53.37
CA GLY A 593 -3.81 1.49 -54.52
C GLY A 593 -4.79 2.64 -54.25
N SER A 594 -4.42 3.85 -54.68
CA SER A 594 -5.14 4.63 -55.70
C SER A 594 -4.52 6.04 -55.82
N ASP A 595 -3.34 6.12 -56.43
CA ASP A 595 -3.05 7.28 -57.29
C ASP A 595 -3.72 6.97 -58.63
N GLU A 596 -4.97 7.41 -58.81
CA GLU A 596 -5.59 7.60 -60.12
C GLU A 596 -6.39 8.90 -60.07
N ASP A 597 -5.89 9.89 -60.81
CA ASP A 597 -6.58 10.97 -61.52
C ASP A 597 -7.70 11.76 -60.80
N ASN A 598 -7.31 12.90 -60.21
CA ASN A 598 -7.70 14.24 -60.69
C ASN A 598 -6.89 15.36 -60.01
#